data_AF-I1CHY1-F1
#
_entry.id   AF-I1CHY1-F1
#
_cell.length_a   1.000
_cell.length_b   1.000
_cell.length_c   1.000
_cell.angle_alpha   90.00
_cell.angle_beta   90.00
_cell.angle_gamma   90.00
#
_symmetry.space_group_name_H-M   'P 1'
#
loop_
_entity.id
_entity.type
_entity.pdbx_description
1 polymer ?
#
loop_
_entity_poly.entity_id
_entity_poly.type
_entity_poly.pdbx_seq_one_letter_code
_entity_poly.pdbx_strand_id
1 'polypeptide(L)'
;MNLTVPEAAATPDTIQFKLVYTNNEISWIHNRLTKAFPTIVLPPLPGKPLTSQIDDQDYVERKRLQVERFFKKLTARTEIVNQEDFEHFLSSDMTPTEIGPLDTGVLSFLRFNRRPNTERGFKSYKASELIKEEEQDTFHKHQIYILLQEAYFGSIAEYLNQLIQTRENLGDTLIHMGDVIIETTQSKYRLGPGLKPEARDLQRNLDKRMQIFGLLMDELGFVFTRQGKEENMKFGDVMIEYKNSFDPLKVVFNTRIVKLMEYAEQLKIRNKKRDKAGKLESKLASDHPELRQAMIEEDEVYGAFLNVILFVNH
;
A
#
# COMPACT_ATOMS: atom_id res chain seq x y z
N MET A 1 18.47 -40.10 -9.17
CA MET A 1 18.07 -39.53 -10.48
C MET A 1 18.76 -38.19 -10.58
N ASN A 2 19.67 -38.02 -11.53
CA ASN A 2 20.54 -36.85 -11.63
C ASN A 2 19.72 -35.64 -12.07
N LEU A 3 19.63 -34.62 -11.21
CA LEU A 3 19.02 -33.34 -11.52
C LEU A 3 19.98 -32.53 -12.40
N THR A 4 19.69 -32.45 -13.70
CA THR A 4 20.35 -31.52 -14.60
C THR A 4 19.81 -30.11 -14.33
N VAL A 5 20.65 -29.26 -13.77
CA VAL A 5 20.40 -27.82 -13.58
C VAL A 5 20.37 -27.15 -14.96
N PRO A 6 19.32 -26.41 -15.33
CA PRO A 6 19.34 -25.59 -16.53
C PRO A 6 20.37 -24.48 -16.34
N GLU A 7 21.30 -24.42 -17.27
CA GLU A 7 22.41 -23.47 -17.36
C GLU A 7 21.90 -22.02 -17.31
N ALA A 8 21.83 -21.45 -16.12
CA ALA A 8 21.64 -20.02 -15.88
C ALA A 8 22.91 -19.48 -15.24
N ALA A 9 23.43 -18.41 -15.81
CA ALA A 9 24.68 -17.73 -15.48
C ALA A 9 24.95 -17.64 -13.97
N ALA A 10 25.74 -18.58 -13.45
CA ALA A 10 26.21 -18.56 -12.07
C ALA A 10 27.39 -17.60 -11.97
N THR A 11 27.19 -16.44 -11.34
CA THR A 11 28.30 -15.76 -10.67
C THR A 11 28.73 -16.59 -9.46
N PRO A 12 30.02 -16.64 -9.10
CA PRO A 12 30.57 -17.64 -8.16
C PRO A 12 29.89 -17.72 -6.79
N ASP A 13 29.22 -16.64 -6.36
CA ASP A 13 28.69 -16.49 -5.00
C ASP A 13 27.15 -16.42 -4.93
N THR A 14 26.41 -16.72 -6.01
CA THR A 14 24.93 -16.62 -5.97
C THR A 14 24.28 -17.72 -6.79
N ILE A 15 23.59 -18.63 -6.10
CA ILE A 15 22.68 -19.59 -6.72
C ILE A 15 21.39 -18.84 -7.04
N GLN A 16 21.04 -18.74 -8.31
CA GLN A 16 19.80 -18.10 -8.76
C GLN A 16 18.73 -19.16 -9.06
N PHE A 17 17.62 -19.11 -8.34
CA PHE A 17 16.41 -19.88 -8.63
C PHE A 17 15.34 -18.96 -9.22
N LYS A 18 14.69 -19.39 -10.30
CA LYS A 18 13.56 -18.66 -10.88
C LYS A 18 12.26 -19.32 -10.44
N LEU A 19 11.51 -18.61 -9.59
CA LEU A 19 10.17 -19.01 -9.15
C LEU A 19 9.14 -18.19 -9.93
N VAL A 20 8.04 -18.83 -10.31
CA VAL A 20 6.96 -18.19 -11.09
C VAL A 20 5.71 -18.20 -10.24
N TYR A 21 5.27 -17.01 -9.85
CA TYR A 21 4.10 -16.85 -8.99
C TYR A 21 2.91 -16.21 -9.70
N THR A 22 1.71 -16.68 -9.37
CA THR A 22 0.46 -16.03 -9.76
C THR A 22 0.01 -15.01 -8.72
N ASN A 23 -0.82 -14.04 -9.11
CA ASN A 23 -1.36 -13.04 -8.17
C ASN A 23 -2.17 -13.66 -7.03
N ASN A 24 -2.75 -14.85 -7.22
CA ASN A 24 -3.48 -15.53 -6.15
C ASN A 24 -2.52 -16.04 -5.07
N GLU A 25 -1.33 -16.49 -5.44
CA GLU A 25 -0.28 -16.98 -4.53
C GLU A 25 0.30 -15.84 -3.72
N ILE A 26 0.57 -14.70 -4.38
CA ILE A 26 0.98 -13.45 -3.72
C ILE A 26 -0.11 -12.98 -2.74
N SER A 27 -1.38 -13.03 -3.14
CA SER A 27 -2.50 -12.69 -2.24
C SER A 27 -2.60 -13.66 -1.05
N TRP A 28 -2.32 -14.93 -1.27
CA TRP A 28 -2.37 -15.96 -0.23
C TRP A 28 -1.31 -15.72 0.85
N ILE A 29 -0.06 -15.49 0.47
CA ILE A 29 1.02 -15.25 1.44
C ILE A 29 0.79 -13.94 2.20
N HIS A 30 0.31 -12.89 1.51
CA HIS A 30 -0.05 -11.63 2.17
C HIS A 30 -1.11 -11.82 3.26
N ASN A 31 -2.15 -12.63 2.99
CA ASN A 31 -3.19 -12.95 3.97
C ASN A 31 -2.67 -13.78 5.14
N ARG A 32 -1.76 -14.74 4.89
CA ARG A 32 -1.11 -15.55 5.93
C ARG A 32 -0.27 -14.69 6.86
N LEU A 33 0.60 -13.86 6.29
CA LEU A 33 1.43 -12.93 7.04
C LEU A 33 0.60 -11.90 7.84
N THR A 34 -0.51 -11.40 7.26
CA THR A 34 -1.39 -10.45 7.96
C THR A 34 -2.02 -11.07 9.21
N LYS A 35 -2.32 -12.38 9.18
CA LYS A 35 -2.83 -13.11 10.34
C LYS A 35 -1.74 -13.45 11.35
N ALA A 36 -0.56 -13.82 10.87
CA ALA A 36 0.58 -14.16 11.71
C ALA A 36 1.11 -12.94 12.49
N PHE A 37 1.07 -11.75 11.87
CA PHE A 37 1.62 -10.53 12.44
C PHE A 37 0.57 -9.40 12.55
N PRO A 38 -0.36 -9.47 13.52
CA PRO A 38 -1.46 -8.51 13.65
C PRO A 38 -1.01 -7.08 14.02
N THR A 39 0.19 -6.92 14.57
CA THR A 39 0.76 -5.62 14.98
C THR A 39 1.76 -5.06 13.98
N ILE A 40 2.23 -5.86 13.02
CA ILE A 40 3.20 -5.43 12.01
C ILE A 40 2.46 -4.95 10.77
N VAL A 41 2.72 -3.71 10.37
CA VAL A 41 2.14 -3.15 9.15
C VAL A 41 2.86 -3.71 7.92
N LEU A 42 2.21 -4.64 7.23
CA LEU A 42 2.72 -5.18 5.97
C LEU A 42 2.57 -4.18 4.82
N PRO A 43 3.48 -4.21 3.82
CA PRO A 43 3.30 -3.48 2.58
C PRO A 43 1.94 -3.79 1.95
N PRO A 44 1.29 -2.80 1.30
CA PRO A 44 0.01 -3.01 0.66
C PRO A 44 0.16 -3.98 -0.52
N LEU A 45 -0.79 -4.91 -0.63
CA LEU A 45 -0.82 -5.86 -1.74
C LEU A 45 -1.02 -5.11 -3.07
N PRO A 46 -0.20 -5.34 -4.11
CA PRO A 46 -0.43 -4.80 -5.44
C PRO A 46 -1.82 -5.19 -5.97
N GLY A 47 -2.50 -4.25 -6.61
CA GLY A 47 -3.83 -4.53 -7.19
C GLY A 47 -3.75 -5.61 -8.27
N LYS A 48 -4.74 -6.51 -8.31
CA LYS A 48 -4.84 -7.58 -9.31
C LYS A 48 -4.70 -7.02 -10.73
N PRO A 49 -3.95 -7.68 -11.62
CA PRO A 49 -3.83 -7.24 -13.00
C PRO A 49 -5.18 -7.34 -13.70
N LEU A 50 -5.43 -6.41 -14.62
CA LEU A 50 -6.62 -6.35 -15.45
C LEU A 50 -6.33 -7.16 -16.71
N THR A 51 -7.14 -8.20 -16.96
CA THR A 51 -7.01 -9.04 -18.15
C THR A 51 -7.09 -8.23 -19.44
N SER A 52 -7.86 -7.14 -19.44
CA SER A 52 -8.03 -6.25 -20.60
C SER A 52 -6.79 -5.43 -20.97
N GLN A 53 -5.77 -5.36 -20.09
CA GLN A 53 -4.56 -4.58 -20.30
C GLN A 53 -3.30 -5.47 -20.35
N ILE A 54 -3.45 -6.79 -20.45
CA ILE A 54 -2.31 -7.70 -20.41
C ILE A 54 -1.43 -7.62 -21.66
N ASP A 55 -1.99 -7.13 -22.77
CA ASP A 55 -1.27 -6.91 -24.02
C ASP A 55 -0.51 -5.57 -24.03
N ASP A 56 -0.77 -4.68 -23.06
CA ASP A 56 -0.05 -3.43 -22.90
C ASP A 56 1.26 -3.66 -22.14
N GLN A 57 2.38 -3.57 -22.85
CA GLN A 57 3.71 -3.77 -22.29
C GLN A 57 4.02 -2.82 -21.12
N ASP A 58 3.58 -1.56 -21.18
CA ASP A 58 3.82 -0.57 -20.12
C ASP A 58 3.02 -0.93 -18.86
N TYR A 59 1.79 -1.44 -19.05
CA TYR A 59 0.97 -1.93 -17.96
C TYR A 59 1.58 -3.14 -17.26
N VAL A 60 2.04 -4.13 -18.03
CA VAL A 60 2.66 -5.34 -17.50
C VAL A 60 3.94 -5.00 -16.73
N GLU A 61 4.79 -4.12 -17.27
CA GLU A 61 6.02 -3.70 -16.61
C GLU A 61 5.72 -2.91 -15.33
N ARG A 62 4.72 -2.02 -15.34
CA ARG A 62 4.26 -1.32 -14.14
C ARG A 62 3.83 -2.30 -13.05
N LYS A 63 3.10 -3.35 -13.40
CA LYS A 63 2.68 -4.41 -12.45
C LYS A 63 3.86 -5.21 -11.93
N ARG A 64 4.80 -5.59 -12.80
CA ARG A 64 6.04 -6.26 -12.40
C ARG A 64 6.81 -5.44 -11.37
N LEU A 65 6.99 -4.14 -11.61
CA LEU A 65 7.67 -3.22 -10.69
C LEU A 65 6.95 -3.07 -9.34
N GLN A 66 5.61 -3.04 -9.33
CA GLN A 66 4.83 -3.01 -8.09
C GLN A 66 5.05 -4.28 -7.25
N VAL A 67 5.04 -5.45 -7.89
CA VAL A 67 5.29 -6.74 -7.24
C VAL A 67 6.73 -6.83 -6.73
N GLU A 68 7.70 -6.37 -7.53
CA GLU A 68 9.11 -6.31 -7.12
C GLU A 68 9.30 -5.46 -5.86
N ARG A 69 8.73 -4.25 -5.83
CA ARG A 69 8.80 -3.37 -4.66
C ARG A 69 8.13 -3.98 -3.43
N PHE A 70 6.98 -4.63 -3.62
CA PHE A 70 6.28 -5.33 -2.55
C PHE A 70 7.17 -6.40 -1.91
N PHE A 71 7.76 -7.29 -2.70
CA PHE A 71 8.64 -8.34 -2.18
C PHE A 71 9.91 -7.76 -1.57
N LYS A 72 10.53 -6.75 -2.20
CA LYS A 72 11.71 -6.08 -1.65
C LYS A 72 11.45 -5.51 -0.25
N LYS A 73 10.25 -4.99 0.01
CA LYS A 73 9.84 -4.48 1.33
C LYS A 73 9.53 -5.58 2.33
N LEU A 74 8.99 -6.72 1.88
CA LEU A 74 8.77 -7.90 2.73
C LEU A 74 10.11 -8.52 3.16
N THR A 75 10.99 -8.78 2.19
CA THR A 75 12.27 -9.46 2.42
C THR A 75 13.28 -8.60 3.19
N ALA A 76 13.04 -7.29 3.29
CA ALA A 76 13.84 -6.40 4.13
C ALA A 76 13.61 -6.62 5.64
N ARG A 77 12.60 -7.40 6.04
CA ARG A 77 12.23 -7.64 7.45
C ARG A 77 12.50 -9.09 7.82
N THR A 78 13.44 -9.31 8.73
CA THR A 78 13.90 -10.65 9.12
C THR A 78 12.80 -11.49 9.76
N GLU A 79 11.87 -10.87 10.47
CA GLU A 79 10.74 -11.55 11.12
C GLU A 79 9.77 -12.16 10.10
N ILE A 80 9.63 -11.53 8.94
CA ILE A 80 8.76 -12.01 7.86
C ILE A 80 9.47 -13.13 7.09
N VAL A 81 10.76 -12.96 6.81
CA VAL A 81 11.53 -13.93 6.01
C VAL A 81 11.63 -15.28 6.71
N ASN A 82 11.80 -15.28 8.03
CA ASN A 82 11.96 -16.50 8.84
C ASN A 82 10.60 -17.13 9.23
N GLN A 83 9.49 -16.68 8.66
CA GLN A 83 8.17 -17.22 8.97
C GLN A 83 7.89 -18.44 8.09
N GLU A 84 7.34 -19.50 8.70
CA GLU A 84 7.13 -20.81 8.06
C GLU A 84 6.30 -20.75 6.76
N ASP A 85 5.19 -19.99 6.72
CA ASP A 85 4.41 -19.85 5.48
C ASP A 85 5.19 -19.10 4.39
N PHE A 86 6.09 -18.17 4.75
CA PHE A 86 6.93 -17.43 3.80
C PHE A 86 8.07 -18.30 3.26
N GLU A 87 8.69 -19.11 4.11
CA GLU A 87 9.65 -20.13 3.67
C GLU A 87 8.98 -21.17 2.75
N HIS A 88 7.78 -21.66 3.11
CA HIS A 88 6.98 -22.55 2.27
C HIS A 88 6.63 -21.90 0.94
N PHE A 89 6.20 -20.63 0.95
CA PHE A 89 5.92 -19.87 -0.26
C PHE A 89 7.11 -19.76 -1.22
N LEU A 90 8.33 -19.65 -0.67
CA LEU A 90 9.57 -19.61 -1.46
C LEU A 90 10.10 -21.00 -1.84
N SER A 91 9.54 -22.07 -1.27
CA SER A 91 9.96 -23.44 -1.55
C SER A 91 9.46 -23.93 -2.91
N SER A 92 10.13 -24.95 -3.46
CA SER A 92 9.67 -25.69 -4.64
C SER A 92 8.43 -26.55 -4.38
N ASP A 93 8.07 -26.73 -3.11
CA ASP A 93 7.07 -27.71 -2.68
C ASP A 93 5.66 -27.10 -2.64
N MET A 94 5.55 -25.77 -2.75
CA MET A 94 4.27 -25.07 -2.81
C MET A 94 3.52 -25.44 -4.10
N THR A 95 2.41 -26.17 -3.96
CA THR A 95 1.56 -26.49 -5.11
C THR A 95 0.51 -25.39 -5.34
N PRO A 96 0.17 -25.04 -6.60
CA PRO A 96 -0.89 -24.07 -6.91
C PRO A 96 -2.27 -24.45 -6.34
N THR A 97 -2.47 -25.73 -6.00
CA THR A 97 -3.69 -26.28 -5.40
C THR A 97 -3.87 -25.95 -3.92
N GLU A 98 -2.80 -25.65 -3.18
CA GLU A 98 -2.87 -25.23 -1.77
C GLU A 98 -3.42 -23.80 -1.59
N ILE A 99 -3.56 -23.08 -2.71
CA ILE A 99 -3.82 -21.65 -2.81
C ILE A 99 -5.33 -21.38 -3.03
N GLY A 100 -6.16 -22.36 -2.67
CA GLY A 100 -7.61 -22.22 -2.68
C GLY A 100 -8.11 -21.15 -1.69
N PRO A 101 -9.22 -20.47 -1.98
CA PRO A 101 -9.86 -19.61 -1.01
C PRO A 101 -10.24 -20.45 0.22
N LEU A 102 -9.66 -20.10 1.37
CA LEU A 102 -9.90 -20.71 2.70
C LEU A 102 -11.38 -20.72 3.15
N ASP A 103 -12.32 -20.25 2.34
CA ASP A 103 -13.73 -20.04 2.70
C ASP A 103 -14.73 -20.79 1.79
N THR A 104 -14.28 -21.82 1.06
CA THR A 104 -15.18 -22.75 0.33
C THR A 104 -15.72 -23.87 1.22
N GLY A 105 -16.06 -23.52 2.46
CA GLY A 105 -16.97 -24.36 3.25
C GLY A 105 -18.38 -24.24 2.67
N VAL A 106 -19.04 -25.37 2.41
CA VAL A 106 -20.42 -25.52 1.89
C VAL A 106 -21.50 -24.90 2.81
N LEU A 107 -21.11 -24.12 3.83
CA LEU A 107 -21.98 -23.41 4.78
C LEU A 107 -21.68 -21.89 4.86
N SER A 108 -20.88 -21.36 3.93
CA SER A 108 -20.48 -19.94 3.87
C SER A 108 -21.67 -18.96 3.76
N PHE A 109 -22.82 -19.41 3.25
CA PHE A 109 -24.06 -18.61 3.16
C PHE A 109 -24.72 -18.29 4.52
N LEU A 110 -24.35 -18.96 5.61
CA LEU A 110 -24.89 -18.68 6.95
C LEU A 110 -23.99 -17.76 7.80
N ARG A 111 -22.84 -17.31 7.28
CA ARG A 111 -22.09 -16.25 7.96
C ARG A 111 -22.75 -14.91 7.68
N PHE A 112 -23.42 -14.39 8.70
CA PHE A 112 -23.66 -12.96 8.88
C PHE A 112 -22.30 -12.24 9.05
N ASN A 113 -21.48 -12.26 8.01
CA ASN A 113 -20.39 -11.33 7.83
C ASN A 113 -21.06 -9.98 7.57
N ARG A 114 -21.50 -9.32 8.65
CA ARG A 114 -21.42 -7.86 8.71
C ARG A 114 -19.99 -7.57 8.32
N ARG A 115 -19.77 -7.16 7.06
CA ARG A 115 -18.58 -6.40 6.72
C ARG A 115 -18.58 -5.29 7.78
N PRO A 116 -17.65 -5.28 8.75
CA PRO A 116 -17.55 -4.11 9.59
C PRO A 116 -17.31 -3.01 8.56
N ASN A 117 -18.21 -2.03 8.54
CA ASN A 117 -18.03 -0.85 7.74
C ASN A 117 -16.58 -0.41 8.04
N THR A 118 -15.67 -0.58 7.08
CA THR A 118 -14.29 -0.19 7.26
C THR A 118 -14.34 1.32 7.25
N GLU A 119 -14.63 1.90 8.41
CA GLU A 119 -14.37 3.29 8.69
C GLU A 119 -12.90 3.47 8.35
N ARG A 120 -12.62 4.06 7.18
CA ARG A 120 -11.25 4.31 6.67
C ARG A 120 -10.50 5.34 7.52
N GLY A 121 -11.03 5.69 8.69
CA GLY A 121 -10.51 6.67 9.61
C GLY A 121 -10.21 6.07 10.98
N PHE A 122 -9.62 6.90 11.82
CA PHE A 122 -9.39 6.55 13.21
C PHE A 122 -10.72 6.55 13.98
N LYS A 123 -10.93 5.53 14.81
CA LYS A 123 -12.01 5.52 15.80
C LYS A 123 -11.75 6.61 16.81
N SER A 124 -12.74 7.44 17.10
CA SER A 124 -12.62 8.47 18.14
C SER A 124 -12.91 7.86 19.50
N TYR A 125 -11.95 7.95 20.42
CA TYR A 125 -12.19 7.72 21.84
C TYR A 125 -11.66 8.91 22.64
N LYS A 126 -12.52 9.50 23.46
CA LYS A 126 -12.13 10.48 24.48
C LYS A 126 -12.18 9.76 25.82
N ALA A 127 -11.02 9.47 26.40
CA ALA A 127 -10.95 8.89 27.73
C ALA A 127 -11.55 9.88 28.73
N SER A 128 -12.50 9.41 29.55
CA SER A 128 -13.09 10.23 30.63
C SER A 128 -12.19 10.26 31.86
N GLU A 129 -11.18 9.38 31.94
CA GLU A 129 -10.28 9.27 33.08
C GLU A 129 -8.82 9.29 32.60
N LEU A 130 -7.98 9.96 33.38
CA LEU A 130 -6.59 10.29 33.11
C LEU A 130 -5.72 9.03 33.05
N ILE A 131 -5.70 8.37 31.91
CA ILE A 131 -4.60 7.48 31.53
C ILE A 131 -3.38 8.38 31.32
N LYS A 132 -2.20 8.00 31.85
CA LYS A 132 -0.95 8.79 31.84
C LYS A 132 -0.83 9.65 30.57
N GLU A 133 -0.88 10.97 30.75
CA GLU A 133 -1.12 11.96 29.68
C GLU A 133 -0.06 11.91 28.55
N GLU A 134 1.20 11.56 28.87
CA GLU A 134 2.33 11.63 27.93
C GLU A 134 2.24 10.67 26.73
N GLU A 135 1.79 9.42 26.95
CA GLU A 135 1.67 8.41 25.89
C GLU A 135 0.45 8.66 25.00
N GLN A 136 -0.62 9.23 25.56
CA GLN A 136 -1.86 9.50 24.84
C GLN A 136 -1.75 10.73 23.94
N ASP A 137 -1.06 11.77 24.38
CA ASP A 137 -0.75 12.94 23.55
C ASP A 137 0.12 12.57 22.35
N THR A 138 1.14 11.74 22.59
CA THR A 138 2.01 11.22 21.53
C THR A 138 1.22 10.38 20.54
N PHE A 139 0.31 9.54 21.00
CA PHE A 139 -0.58 8.76 20.14
C PHE A 139 -1.49 9.64 19.27
N HIS A 140 -2.12 10.67 19.86
CA HIS A 140 -2.96 11.61 19.11
C HIS A 140 -2.16 12.40 18.08
N LYS A 141 -0.94 12.84 18.41
CA LYS A 141 -0.01 13.46 17.44
C LYS A 141 0.27 12.53 16.26
N HIS A 142 0.52 11.24 16.53
CA HIS A 142 0.73 10.26 15.47
C HIS A 142 -0.52 10.04 14.60
N GLN A 143 -1.73 10.02 15.17
CA GLN A 143 -2.97 9.93 14.38
C GLN A 143 -3.11 11.10 13.40
N ILE A 144 -2.89 12.33 13.88
CA ILE A 144 -2.94 13.52 13.03
C ILE A 144 -1.86 13.45 11.95
N TYR A 145 -0.64 13.07 12.32
CA TYR A 145 0.47 12.93 11.38
C TYR A 145 0.16 11.91 10.27
N ILE A 146 -0.42 10.76 10.62
CA ILE A 146 -0.82 9.72 9.66
C ILE A 146 -1.84 10.26 8.66
N LEU A 147 -2.90 10.93 9.12
CA LEU A 147 -3.92 11.51 8.23
C LEU A 147 -3.31 12.58 7.30
N LEU A 148 -2.41 13.40 7.83
CA LEU A 148 -1.76 14.46 7.08
C LEU A 148 -0.83 13.89 5.99
N GLN A 149 -0.02 12.88 6.33
CA GLN A 149 0.85 12.21 5.37
C GLN A 149 0.06 11.45 4.30
N GLU A 150 -1.04 10.79 4.67
CA GLU A 150 -1.94 10.12 3.72
C GLU A 150 -2.52 11.12 2.70
N ALA A 151 -2.95 12.30 3.18
CA ALA A 151 -3.42 13.37 2.31
C ALA A 151 -2.31 13.88 1.38
N TYR A 152 -1.11 14.14 1.90
CA TYR A 152 0.02 14.61 1.09
C TYR A 152 0.44 13.62 0.01
N PHE A 153 0.57 12.33 0.32
CA PHE A 153 0.89 11.33 -0.70
C PHE A 153 -0.21 11.19 -1.75
N GLY A 154 -1.48 11.32 -1.34
CA GLY A 154 -2.60 11.40 -2.27
C GLY A 154 -2.49 12.57 -3.23
N SER A 155 -2.26 13.77 -2.71
CA SER A 155 -2.10 14.99 -3.51
C SER A 155 -0.88 14.93 -4.44
N ILE A 156 0.27 14.46 -3.96
CA ILE A 156 1.48 14.31 -4.80
C ILE A 156 1.21 13.34 -5.96
N ALA A 157 0.56 12.20 -5.69
CA ALA A 157 0.22 11.25 -6.75
C ALA A 157 -0.74 11.86 -7.79
N GLU A 158 -1.69 12.68 -7.37
CA GLU A 158 -2.60 13.39 -8.27
C GLU A 158 -1.86 14.44 -9.12
N TYR A 159 -1.00 15.27 -8.52
CA TYR A 159 -0.20 16.24 -9.24
C TYR A 159 0.77 15.59 -10.24
N LEU A 160 1.34 14.44 -9.90
CA LEU A 160 2.17 13.66 -10.83
C LEU A 160 1.35 13.18 -12.03
N ASN A 161 0.13 12.69 -11.82
CA ASN A 161 -0.76 12.31 -12.93
C ASN A 161 -1.12 13.50 -13.83
N GLN A 162 -1.39 14.67 -13.26
CA GLN A 162 -1.63 15.89 -14.04
C GLN A 162 -0.38 16.32 -14.84
N LEU A 163 0.80 16.20 -14.24
CA LEU A 163 2.07 16.48 -14.93
C LEU A 163 2.28 15.54 -16.12
N ILE A 164 1.88 14.28 -16.03
CA ILE A 164 1.99 13.32 -17.13
C ILE A 164 1.04 13.70 -18.26
N GLN A 165 -0.22 14.01 -17.97
CA GLN A 165 -1.18 14.46 -18.98
C GLN A 165 -0.71 15.71 -19.71
N THR A 166 -0.14 16.68 -18.99
CA THR A 166 0.41 17.89 -19.61
C THR A 166 1.62 17.60 -20.49
N ARG A 167 2.46 16.61 -20.13
CA ARG A 167 3.57 16.16 -20.97
C ARG A 167 3.13 15.38 -22.20
N GLU A 168 2.11 14.54 -22.10
CA GLU A 168 1.52 13.85 -23.25
C GLU A 168 0.97 14.88 -24.25
N ASN A 169 0.20 15.86 -23.78
CA ASN A 169 -0.30 16.96 -24.62
C ASN A 169 0.84 17.78 -25.25
N LEU A 170 1.92 18.03 -24.51
CA LEU A 170 3.10 18.70 -25.06
C LEU A 170 3.76 17.84 -26.14
N GLY A 171 3.87 16.53 -25.93
CA GLY A 171 4.38 15.59 -26.90
C GLY A 171 3.59 15.61 -28.21
N ASP A 172 2.25 15.55 -28.12
CA ASP A 172 1.35 15.64 -29.27
C ASP A 172 1.50 16.98 -30.01
N THR A 173 1.68 18.08 -29.26
CA THR A 173 1.90 19.41 -29.86
C THR A 173 3.23 19.50 -30.59
N LEU A 174 4.29 18.88 -30.06
CA LEU A 174 5.61 18.85 -30.70
C LEU A 174 5.58 18.03 -31.98
N ILE A 175 4.92 16.86 -31.97
CA ILE A 175 4.72 16.03 -33.17
C ILE A 175 3.94 16.81 -34.23
N HIS A 176 2.83 17.44 -33.83
CA HIS A 176 2.04 18.24 -34.77
C HIS A 176 2.84 19.41 -35.37
N MET A 177 3.69 20.06 -34.58
CA MET A 177 4.58 21.10 -35.08
C MET A 177 5.61 20.52 -36.07
N GLY A 178 6.17 19.34 -35.79
CA GLY A 178 7.05 18.60 -36.68
C GLY A 178 6.41 18.31 -38.03
N ASP A 179 5.20 17.76 -38.03
CA ASP A 179 4.39 17.49 -39.21
C ASP A 179 4.18 18.74 -40.07
N VAL A 180 3.76 19.86 -39.46
CA VAL A 180 3.51 21.12 -40.16
C VAL A 180 4.80 21.70 -40.76
N ILE A 181 5.93 21.60 -40.07
CA ILE A 181 7.23 22.04 -40.60
C ILE A 181 7.63 21.18 -41.80
N ILE A 182 7.46 19.87 -41.70
CA ILE A 182 7.76 18.95 -42.81
C ILE A 182 6.84 19.25 -44.00
N GLU A 183 5.54 19.40 -43.79
CA GLU A 183 4.57 19.68 -44.86
C GLU A 183 4.86 21.02 -45.56
N THR A 184 5.11 22.08 -44.79
CA THR A 184 5.40 23.41 -45.34
C THR A 184 6.70 23.45 -46.16
N THR A 185 7.71 22.70 -45.73
CA THR A 185 9.04 22.65 -46.37
C THR A 185 9.13 21.61 -47.50
N GLN A 186 8.21 20.64 -47.53
CA GLN A 186 8.01 19.74 -48.67
C GLN A 186 7.17 20.37 -49.77
N SER A 187 6.38 21.39 -49.45
CA SER A 187 5.49 22.02 -50.42
C SER A 187 6.27 22.51 -51.64
N LYS A 188 5.75 22.24 -52.84
CA LYS A 188 6.36 22.69 -54.11
C LYS A 188 6.38 24.21 -54.26
N TYR A 189 5.79 24.95 -53.32
CA TYR A 189 5.65 26.40 -53.35
C TYR A 189 6.98 27.04 -52.97
N ARG A 190 7.64 27.59 -53.98
CA ARG A 190 8.86 28.38 -53.80
C ARG A 190 8.47 29.74 -53.22
N LEU A 191 9.15 30.14 -52.14
CA LEU A 191 9.12 31.53 -51.70
C LEU A 191 9.86 32.39 -52.72
N GLY A 192 9.09 33.03 -53.61
CA GLY A 192 9.57 34.06 -54.53
C GLY A 192 10.01 33.59 -55.93
N PRO A 193 10.19 34.54 -56.87
CA PRO A 193 10.68 34.27 -58.22
C PRO A 193 12.18 33.97 -58.13
N GLY A 194 12.53 32.71 -57.84
CA GLY A 194 13.91 32.22 -57.76
C GLY A 194 14.63 32.31 -59.11
N LEU A 195 15.08 33.50 -59.47
CA LEU A 195 15.73 33.82 -60.74
C LEU A 195 17.26 33.57 -60.71
N LYS A 196 17.86 33.35 -59.52
CA LYS A 196 19.30 33.06 -59.36
C LYS A 196 19.54 31.62 -58.86
N PRO A 197 20.48 30.85 -59.48
CA PRO A 197 20.82 29.49 -59.05
C PRO A 197 21.25 29.38 -57.58
N GLU A 198 22.04 30.33 -57.08
CA GLU A 198 22.53 30.34 -55.70
C GLU A 198 21.39 30.43 -54.66
N ALA A 199 20.35 31.21 -54.96
CA ALA A 199 19.17 31.33 -54.09
C ALA A 199 18.36 30.03 -54.04
N ARG A 200 18.41 29.21 -55.10
CA ARG A 200 17.74 27.91 -55.16
C ARG A 200 18.42 26.89 -54.25
N ASP A 201 19.75 26.88 -54.22
CA ASP A 201 20.50 25.94 -53.39
C ASP A 201 20.45 26.33 -51.90
N LEU A 202 20.42 27.64 -51.60
CA LEU A 202 20.13 28.16 -50.27
C LEU A 202 18.75 27.74 -49.75
N GLN A 203 17.69 27.90 -50.56
CA GLN A 203 16.34 27.49 -50.18
C GLN A 203 16.28 25.97 -49.94
N ARG A 204 16.85 25.16 -50.82
CA ARG A 204 16.90 23.69 -50.64
C ARG A 204 17.63 23.27 -49.38
N ASN A 205 18.70 23.98 -49.01
CA ASN A 205 19.44 23.70 -47.78
C ASN A 205 18.60 24.07 -46.54
N LEU A 206 17.89 25.20 -46.59
CA LEU A 206 16.94 25.58 -45.55
C LEU A 206 15.83 24.55 -45.39
N ASP A 207 15.18 24.14 -46.48
CA ASP A 207 14.09 23.14 -46.46
C ASP A 207 14.58 21.83 -45.84
N LYS A 208 15.77 21.34 -46.24
CA LYS A 208 16.39 20.14 -45.65
C LYS A 208 16.63 20.29 -44.14
N ARG A 209 17.16 21.43 -43.70
CA ARG A 209 17.41 21.69 -42.27
C ARG A 209 16.10 21.75 -41.47
N MET A 210 15.06 22.36 -42.04
CA MET A 210 13.75 22.44 -41.40
C MET A 210 13.07 21.07 -41.33
N GLN A 211 13.21 20.21 -42.35
CA GLN A 211 12.73 18.83 -42.28
C GLN A 211 13.43 18.03 -41.17
N ILE A 212 14.75 18.18 -41.03
CA ILE A 212 15.49 17.56 -39.91
C ILE A 212 14.96 18.10 -38.57
N PHE A 213 14.72 19.41 -38.47
CA PHE A 213 14.14 20.00 -37.27
C PHE A 213 12.75 19.43 -36.96
N GLY A 214 11.89 19.23 -37.97
CA GLY A 214 10.59 18.59 -37.79
C GLY A 214 10.70 17.16 -37.25
N LEU A 215 11.57 16.33 -37.83
CA LEU A 215 11.81 14.96 -37.33
C LEU A 215 12.34 14.94 -35.88
N LEU A 216 13.18 15.91 -35.51
CA LEU A 216 13.66 16.04 -34.13
C LEU A 216 12.55 16.45 -33.16
N MET A 217 11.55 17.22 -33.62
CA MET A 217 10.39 17.56 -32.79
C MET A 217 9.50 16.34 -32.55
N ASP A 218 9.33 15.47 -33.54
CA ASP A 218 8.63 14.19 -33.39
C ASP A 218 9.32 13.28 -32.37
N GLU A 219 10.65 13.13 -32.50
CA GLU A 219 11.47 12.35 -31.57
C GLU A 219 11.39 12.91 -30.15
N LEU A 220 11.46 14.24 -30.01
CA LEU A 220 11.31 14.91 -28.73
C LEU A 220 9.94 14.65 -28.12
N GLY A 221 8.86 14.71 -28.90
CA GLY A 221 7.51 14.40 -28.45
C GLY A 221 7.38 12.97 -27.91
N PHE A 222 7.97 12.00 -28.61
CA PHE A 222 8.04 10.61 -28.14
C PHE A 222 8.79 10.49 -26.81
N VAL A 223 9.93 11.18 -26.66
CA VAL A 223 10.71 11.19 -25.41
C VAL A 223 9.91 11.75 -24.24
N PHE A 224 9.18 12.85 -24.43
CA PHE A 224 8.33 13.45 -23.38
C PHE A 224 7.26 12.49 -22.88
N THR A 225 6.55 11.82 -23.81
CA THR A 225 5.52 10.83 -23.49
C THR A 225 6.12 9.64 -22.75
N ARG A 226 7.26 9.12 -23.23
CA ARG A 226 7.94 7.99 -22.59
C ARG A 226 8.41 8.32 -21.18
N GLN A 227 9.05 9.47 -21.00
CA GLN A 227 9.55 9.95 -19.71
C GLN A 227 8.41 10.10 -18.69
N GLY A 228 7.25 10.63 -19.11
CA GLY A 228 6.06 10.74 -18.26
C GLY A 228 5.62 9.39 -17.69
N LYS A 229 5.54 8.36 -18.53
CA LYS A 229 5.18 7.01 -18.10
C LYS A 229 6.19 6.43 -17.10
N GLU A 230 7.48 6.53 -17.38
CA GLU A 230 8.53 5.98 -16.51
C GLU A 230 8.60 6.68 -15.15
N GLU A 231 8.47 8.00 -15.13
CA GLU A 231 8.40 8.77 -13.88
C GLU A 231 7.16 8.39 -13.06
N ASN A 232 6.03 8.10 -13.70
CA ASN A 232 4.84 7.62 -12.99
C ASN A 232 5.09 6.28 -12.29
N MET A 233 5.70 5.34 -13.00
CA MET A 233 6.01 4.01 -12.47
C MET A 233 7.00 4.06 -11.30
N LYS A 234 7.91 5.05 -11.31
CA LYS A 234 8.95 5.24 -10.28
C LYS A 234 8.47 6.06 -9.08
N PHE A 235 7.71 7.14 -9.31
CA PHE A 235 7.31 8.08 -8.25
C PHE A 235 5.82 8.00 -7.93
N GLY A 236 4.95 8.09 -8.94
CA GLY A 236 3.49 8.10 -8.74
C GLY A 236 2.99 6.84 -8.03
N ASP A 237 3.41 5.67 -8.51
CA ASP A 237 3.06 4.40 -7.89
C ASP A 237 3.57 4.27 -6.45
N VAL A 238 4.77 4.78 -6.19
CA VAL A 238 5.39 4.72 -4.85
C VAL A 238 4.62 5.61 -3.88
N MET A 239 4.15 6.78 -4.31
CA MET A 239 3.31 7.66 -3.48
C MET A 239 1.97 7.01 -3.14
N ILE A 240 1.33 6.38 -4.14
CA ILE A 240 0.09 5.61 -3.91
C ILE A 240 0.35 4.44 -2.94
N GLU A 241 1.48 3.77 -3.05
CA GLU A 241 1.87 2.69 -2.16
C GLU A 241 2.05 3.17 -0.72
N TYR A 242 2.74 4.29 -0.49
CA TYR A 242 2.87 4.88 0.85
C TYR A 242 1.52 5.32 1.42
N LYS A 243 0.68 5.96 0.60
CA LYS A 243 -0.71 6.29 0.98
C LYS A 243 -1.46 5.05 1.45
N ASN A 244 -1.43 3.97 0.67
CA ASN A 244 -2.13 2.73 0.98
C ASN A 244 -1.54 1.98 2.19
N SER A 245 -0.28 2.24 2.54
CA SER A 245 0.36 1.67 3.74
C SER A 245 -0.24 2.23 5.04
N PHE A 246 -0.93 3.38 5.00
CA PHE A 246 -1.59 3.95 6.17
C PHE A 246 -2.90 3.26 6.55
N ASP A 247 -3.57 2.57 5.64
CA ASP A 247 -4.79 1.80 5.96
C ASP A 247 -4.55 0.72 7.03
N PRO A 248 -3.59 -0.23 6.85
CA PRO A 248 -3.27 -1.20 7.90
C PRO A 248 -2.73 -0.54 9.18
N LEU A 249 -2.00 0.58 9.08
CA LEU A 249 -1.55 1.32 10.27
C LEU A 249 -2.74 1.89 11.07
N LYS A 250 -3.75 2.45 10.39
CA LYS A 250 -5.01 2.89 11.01
C LYS A 250 -5.72 1.74 11.71
N VAL A 251 -5.70 0.53 11.15
CA VAL A 251 -6.25 -0.68 11.80
C VAL A 251 -5.52 -0.99 13.11
N VAL A 252 -4.19 -0.99 13.12
CA VAL A 252 -3.39 -1.24 14.34
C VAL A 252 -3.72 -0.22 15.43
N PHE A 253 -3.77 1.07 15.07
CA PHE A 253 -4.16 2.14 16.00
C PHE A 253 -5.59 1.96 16.51
N ASN A 254 -6.53 1.58 15.64
CA ASN A 254 -7.91 1.33 16.03
C ASN A 254 -8.04 0.13 16.98
N THR A 255 -7.19 -0.89 16.85
CA THR A 255 -7.12 -2.01 17.80
C THR A 255 -6.70 -1.53 19.19
N ARG A 256 -5.68 -0.67 19.28
CA ARG A 256 -5.29 -0.03 20.56
C ARG A 256 -6.45 0.76 21.17
N ILE A 257 -7.17 1.53 20.36
CA ILE A 257 -8.33 2.32 20.82
C ILE A 257 -9.43 1.40 21.36
N VAL A 258 -9.73 0.29 20.67
CA VAL A 258 -10.70 -0.71 21.15
C VAL A 258 -10.28 -1.31 22.48
N LYS A 259 -8.99 -1.64 22.64
CA LYS A 259 -8.45 -2.19 23.90
C LYS A 259 -8.48 -1.19 25.04
N LEU A 260 -8.23 0.08 24.75
CA LEU A 260 -8.34 1.16 25.71
C LEU A 260 -9.79 1.41 26.12
N MET A 261 -10.75 1.31 25.18
CA MET A 261 -12.18 1.33 25.50
C MET A 261 -12.58 0.18 26.45
N GLU A 262 -12.12 -1.04 26.15
CA GLU A 262 -12.34 -2.22 27.00
C GLU A 262 -11.75 -2.02 28.40
N TYR A 263 -10.54 -1.48 28.51
CA TYR A 263 -9.91 -1.14 29.79
C TYR A 263 -10.75 -0.15 30.61
N ALA A 264 -11.21 0.94 29.99
CA ALA A 264 -12.01 1.95 30.68
C ALA A 264 -13.37 1.41 31.14
N GLU A 265 -13.98 0.52 30.36
CA GLU A 265 -15.22 -0.17 30.75
C GLU A 265 -14.99 -1.09 31.95
N GLN A 266 -13.94 -1.91 31.93
CA GLN A 266 -13.57 -2.79 33.04
C GLN A 266 -13.24 -2.02 34.31
N LEU A 267 -12.52 -0.90 34.19
CA LEU A 267 -12.23 0.00 35.31
C LEU A 267 -13.52 0.54 35.95
N LYS A 268 -14.49 0.95 35.12
CA LYS A 268 -15.79 1.45 35.60
C LYS A 268 -16.58 0.36 36.33
N ILE A 269 -16.57 -0.88 35.81
CA ILE A 269 -17.22 -2.03 36.46
C ILE A 269 -16.56 -2.32 37.81
N ARG A 270 -15.22 -2.36 37.85
CA ARG A 270 -14.44 -2.55 39.08
C ARG A 270 -14.76 -1.46 40.11
N ASN A 271 -14.70 -0.19 39.72
CA ASN A 271 -14.98 0.93 40.63
C ASN A 271 -16.40 0.83 41.21
N LYS A 272 -17.41 0.49 40.39
CA LYS A 272 -18.79 0.30 40.86
C LYS A 272 -18.93 -0.87 41.85
N LYS A 273 -18.21 -1.97 41.63
CA LYS A 273 -18.20 -3.14 42.54
C LYS A 273 -17.49 -2.83 43.84
N ARG A 274 -16.33 -2.17 43.78
CA ARG A 274 -15.59 -1.66 44.95
C ARG A 274 -16.43 -0.68 45.78
N ASP A 275 -17.11 0.27 45.14
CA ASP A 275 -18.00 1.21 45.83
C ASP A 275 -19.19 0.49 46.51
N LYS A 276 -19.70 -0.59 45.90
CA LYS A 276 -20.75 -1.41 46.49
C LYS A 276 -20.22 -2.21 47.69
N ALA A 277 -19.04 -2.81 47.57
CA ALA A 277 -18.38 -3.54 48.66
C ALA A 277 -18.09 -2.61 49.85
N GLY A 278 -17.49 -1.43 49.63
CA GLY A 278 -17.24 -0.45 50.69
C GLY A 278 -18.51 0.08 51.37
N LYS A 279 -19.62 0.23 50.63
CA LYS A 279 -20.94 0.58 51.20
C LYS A 279 -21.53 -0.55 52.05
N LEU A 280 -21.23 -1.81 51.75
CA LEU A 280 -21.68 -2.96 52.54
C LEU A 280 -20.77 -3.17 53.76
N GLU A 281 -19.46 -2.98 53.61
CA GLU A 281 -18.47 -3.06 54.69
C GLU A 281 -18.76 -2.02 55.79
N SER A 282 -19.20 -0.82 55.40
CA SER A 282 -19.61 0.22 56.36
C SER A 282 -20.95 -0.05 57.07
N LYS A 283 -21.72 -1.05 56.65
CA LYS A 283 -23.08 -1.32 57.17
C LYS A 283 -23.25 -2.71 57.80
N LEU A 284 -22.42 -3.68 57.44
CA LEU A 284 -22.58 -5.09 57.78
C LEU A 284 -21.32 -5.62 58.47
N ALA A 285 -21.50 -6.58 59.38
CA ALA A 285 -20.38 -7.26 60.02
C ALA A 285 -19.58 -8.10 59.00
N SER A 286 -18.28 -8.28 59.27
CA SER A 286 -17.31 -8.94 58.36
C SER A 286 -17.74 -10.35 57.90
N ASP A 287 -18.50 -11.08 58.72
CA ASP A 287 -18.98 -12.43 58.43
C ASP A 287 -20.35 -12.49 57.71
N HIS A 288 -20.93 -11.34 57.36
CA HIS A 288 -22.24 -11.32 56.69
C HIS A 288 -22.13 -11.92 55.27
N PRO A 289 -23.01 -12.87 54.89
CA PRO A 289 -22.90 -13.60 53.62
C PRO A 289 -22.96 -12.68 52.39
N GLU A 290 -23.74 -11.59 52.46
CA GLU A 290 -23.82 -10.60 51.37
C GLU A 290 -22.52 -9.79 51.20
N LEU A 291 -21.77 -9.55 52.27
CA LEU A 291 -20.48 -8.86 52.21
C LEU A 291 -19.41 -9.79 51.62
N ARG A 292 -19.36 -11.05 52.06
CA ARG A 292 -18.47 -12.07 51.46
C ARG A 292 -18.72 -12.25 49.96
N GLN A 293 -19.98 -12.32 49.54
CA GLN A 293 -20.33 -12.43 48.12
C GLN A 293 -19.88 -11.18 47.34
N ALA A 294 -20.05 -9.99 47.89
CA ALA A 294 -19.62 -8.75 47.25
C ALA A 294 -18.09 -8.62 47.13
N MET A 295 -17.32 -9.13 48.10
CA MET A 295 -15.85 -9.15 48.05
C MET A 295 -15.33 -10.18 47.04
N ILE A 296 -15.95 -11.37 46.95
CA ILE A 296 -15.61 -12.37 45.93
C ILE A 296 -15.86 -11.82 44.51
N GLU A 297 -16.99 -11.14 44.30
CA GLU A 297 -17.30 -10.48 43.02
C GLU A 297 -16.31 -9.33 42.70
N GLU A 298 -15.76 -8.65 43.70
CA GLU A 298 -14.72 -7.62 43.51
C GLU A 298 -13.39 -8.25 43.08
N ASP A 299 -12.97 -9.33 43.74
CA ASP A 299 -11.73 -10.06 43.45
C ASP A 299 -11.76 -10.70 42.04
N GLU A 300 -12.90 -11.26 41.62
CA GLU A 300 -13.08 -11.80 40.26
C GLU A 300 -12.92 -10.72 39.19
N VAL A 301 -13.52 -9.55 39.41
CA VAL A 301 -13.42 -8.41 38.48
C VAL A 301 -12.01 -7.81 38.50
N TYR A 302 -11.34 -7.81 39.65
CA TYR A 302 -9.95 -7.37 39.75
C TYR A 302 -9.00 -8.29 38.97
N GLY A 303 -9.21 -9.60 39.02
CA GLY A 303 -8.49 -10.58 38.19
C GLY A 303 -8.71 -10.36 36.68
N ALA A 304 -9.96 -10.10 36.27
CA ALA A 304 -10.27 -9.77 34.88
C ALA A 304 -9.63 -8.45 34.42
N PHE A 305 -9.58 -7.45 35.30
CA PHE A 305 -8.98 -6.14 35.04
C PHE A 305 -7.45 -6.21 34.85
N LEU A 306 -6.75 -7.02 35.65
CA LEU A 306 -5.30 -7.23 35.53
C LEU A 306 -4.89 -7.81 34.16
N ASN A 307 -5.71 -8.70 33.60
CA ASN A 307 -5.47 -9.27 32.26
C ASN A 307 -5.56 -8.22 31.13
N VAL A 308 -6.37 -7.18 31.30
CA VAL A 308 -6.50 -6.10 30.32
C VAL A 308 -5.35 -5.09 30.44
N ILE A 309 -4.85 -4.83 31.66
CA ILE A 309 -3.71 -3.92 31.91
C ILE A 309 -2.45 -4.39 31.19
N LEU A 310 -2.16 -5.70 31.22
CA LEU A 310 -0.96 -6.27 30.60
C LEU A 310 -0.90 -6.02 29.08
N PHE A 311 -2.04 -5.81 28.43
CA PHE A 311 -2.12 -5.52 27.00
C PHE A 311 -2.06 -4.02 26.68
N VAL A 312 -2.45 -3.14 27.61
CA VAL A 312 -2.46 -1.69 27.37
C VAL A 312 -1.09 -1.06 27.62
N ASN A 313 -0.27 -1.65 28.50
CA ASN A 313 1.07 -1.17 28.85
C ASN A 313 2.20 -1.75 27.97
N HIS A 314 1.88 -2.59 26.97
CA HIS A 314 2.81 -3.18 26.01
C HIS A 314 2.35 -2.90 24.57
#